data_AF-A0A7Y3KKN1-F1
#
_entry.id   AF-A0A7Y3KKN1-F1
#
_cell.length_a   1.000
_cell.length_b   1.000
_cell.length_c   1.000
_cell.angle_alpha   90.00
_cell.angle_beta   90.00
_cell.angle_gamma   90.00
#
_symmetry.space_group_name_H-M   'P 1'
#
loop_
_entity.id
_entity.type
_entity.pdbx_description
1 polymer ?
#
loop_
_entity_poly.entity_id
_entity_poly.type
_entity_poly.pdbx_seq_one_letter_code
_entity_poly.pdbx_strand_id
1 'polypeptide(L)' 'TVLSDCCADRDEEVHRVLVEKVFPRQADVLTVDEWTAKL' A
#
# COMPACT_ATOMS: atom_id res chain seq x y z
N THR A 1 4.76 -7.32 1.64
CA THR A 1 4.47 -6.22 0.68
C THR A 1 3.01 -5.90 0.71
N VAL A 2 2.66 -4.61 0.64
CA VAL A 2 1.31 -4.09 0.43
C VAL A 2 1.29 -3.35 -0.90
N LEU A 3 0.26 -3.57 -1.72
CA LEU A 3 0.10 -2.92 -3.03
C LEU A 3 -0.86 -1.73 -2.89
N SER A 4 -0.34 -0.50 -2.81
CA SER A 4 -1.11 0.69 -2.45
C SER A 4 -2.25 1.00 -3.43
N ASP A 5 -2.05 0.71 -4.71
CA ASP A 5 -2.99 0.90 -5.82
C ASP A 5 -3.86 -0.34 -6.12
N CYS A 6 -3.71 -1.42 -5.33
CA CYS A 6 -4.51 -2.65 -5.44
C CYS A 6 -5.16 -3.04 -4.10
N CYS A 7 -5.29 -2.08 -3.18
CA CYS A 7 -6.03 -2.21 -1.92
C CYS A 7 -7.17 -1.19 -1.89
N ALA A 8 -8.30 -1.55 -1.32
CA ALA A 8 -9.45 -0.66 -1.19
C ALA A 8 -9.96 -0.64 0.25
N ASP A 9 -10.19 0.57 0.75
CA ASP A 9 -10.80 0.82 2.05
C ASP A 9 -12.11 1.58 1.86
N ARG A 10 -13.00 1.49 2.85
CA ARG A 10 -14.33 2.13 2.79
C ARG A 10 -14.26 3.65 2.83
N ASP A 11 -13.17 4.20 3.34
CA ASP A 11 -12.95 5.63 3.55
C ASP A 11 -11.54 5.99 3.05
N GLU A 12 -11.44 7.09 2.31
CA GLU A 12 -10.18 7.57 1.72
C GLU A 12 -9.15 7.94 2.80
N GLU A 13 -9.59 8.46 3.95
CA GLU A 13 -8.72 8.78 5.08
C GLU A 13 -8.12 7.51 5.68
N VAL A 14 -8.94 6.46 5.82
CA VAL A 14 -8.47 5.16 6.33
C VAL A 14 -7.41 4.60 5.39
N HIS A 15 -7.67 4.62 4.08
CA HIS A 15 -6.70 4.20 3.07
C HIS A 15 -5.38 4.96 3.22
N ARG A 16 -5.45 6.30 3.26
CA ARG A 16 -4.27 7.16 3.36
C ARG A 16 -3.47 6.91 4.64
N VAL A 17 -4.13 6.81 5.79
CA VAL A 17 -3.46 6.54 7.07
C VAL A 17 -2.80 5.17 7.07
N LEU A 18 -3.49 4.14 6.56
CA LEU A 18 -2.94 2.80 6.49
C LEU A 18 -1.70 2.73 5.59
N VAL A 19 -1.81 3.27 4.36
CA VAL A 19 -0.74 3.26 3.35
C VAL A 19 0.47 4.13 3.75
N GLU A 20 0.24 5.32 4.30
CA GLU A 20 1.33 6.27 4.57
C GLU A 20 1.97 6.12 5.96
N LYS A 21 1.22 5.60 6.95
CA LYS A 21 1.66 5.66 8.36
C LYS A 21 1.73 4.31 9.05
N VAL A 22 0.78 3.40 8.77
CA VAL A 22 0.68 2.12 9.49
C VAL A 22 1.50 1.04 8.80
N PHE A 23 1.19 0.72 7.54
CA PHE A 23 1.82 -0.37 6.80
C PHE A 23 3.33 -0.23 6.60
N PRO A 24 3.91 0.97 6.39
CA PRO A 24 5.37 1.12 6.25
C PRO A 24 6.17 0.64 7.47
N ARG A 25 5.54 0.48 8.64
CA ARG A 25 6.19 -0.06 9.83
C ARG A 25 6.34 -1.59 9.81
N GLN A 26 5.64 -2.28 8.90
CA GLN A 26 5.51 -3.75 8.91
C GLN A 26 5.71 -4.38 7.53
N ALA A 27 5.64 -3.61 6.45
CA ALA A 27 5.78 -4.10 5.08
C ALA A 27 6.28 -2.99 4.14
N ASP A 28 6.96 -3.41 3.06
CA ASP A 28 7.17 -2.54 1.90
C ASP A 28 5.81 -2.21 1.25
N VAL A 29 5.55 -0.93 1.07
CA VAL A 29 4.38 -0.40 0.37
C VAL A 29 4.84 -0.02 -1.04
N LEU A 30 4.25 -0.64 -2.05
CA LEU A 30 4.61 -0.49 -3.47
C LEU A 30 3.36 -0.33 -4.32
N THR A 31 3.50 0.19 -5.53
CA THR A 31 2.48 -0.01 -6.57
C THR A 31 2.56 -1.42 -7.17
N VAL A 32 1.51 -1.87 -7.88
CA VAL A 32 1.56 -3.13 -8.65
C VAL A 32 2.71 -3.12 -9.64
N ASP A 33 2.96 -2.00 -10.31
CA ASP A 33 4.04 -1.85 -11.29
C ASP A 33 5.42 -2.02 -10.64
N GLU A 34 5.66 -1.34 -9.53
CA GLU A 34 6.91 -1.44 -8.76
C GLU A 34 7.16 -2.85 -8.23
N TRP A 35 6.09 -3.54 -7.82
CA TRP A 35 6.18 -4.92 -7.35
C TRP A 35 6.48 -5.89 -8.50
N THR A 36 5.80 -5.73 -9.64
CA THR A 36 5.98 -6.59 -10.81
C THR A 36 7.38 -6.45 -11.42
N ALA A 37 7.97 -5.24 -11.37
CA ALA A 37 9.34 -5.00 -11.82
C ALA A 37 10.41 -5.70 -10.95
N LYS A 38 10.05 -6.24 -9.79
CA LYS A 38 10.95 -6.97 -8.86
C LYS A 38 10.83 -8.49 -8.95
N LEU A 39 9.95 -9.01 -9.81
CA LEU A 39 9.85 -10.45 -10.12
C LEU A 39 10.94 -10.88 -11.11
#